data_AF-A0AA97DWD6-F1
#
_entry.id   AF-A0AA97DWD6-F1
#
_cell.length_a   1.000
_cell.length_b   1.000
_cell.length_c   1.000
_cell.angle_alpha   90.00
_cell.angle_beta   90.00
_cell.angle_gamma   90.00
#
_symmetry.space_group_name_H-M   'P 1'
#
loop_
_entity.id
_entity.type
_entity.pdbx_description
1 polymer ?
#
loop_
_entity_poly.entity_id
_entity_poly.type
_entity_poly.pdbx_seq_one_letter_code
_entity_poly.pdbx_strand_id
1 'polypeptide(L)'
;MGKIKSWRIKKVVVVGNCQARPIATLLEKMSDEIEVTKVAIVHLLKSNQEHEYAPFFEEADYIIAQLVNNNYPCEFVRSDYLERHYASKLTKIVNLFSYSDTPYLKNLPKNLREAEPPFGDYHFPVVFECWVNGLDINTAIQELNKQGENVVKDVSSYAELADRELQSDVAIVDYIESAKERLFHTFNHPCNDLLLEYTRRILKHINFKELSVTETPDNDFLGHFIPFIERGDKCCHKLTKDGVASFKTTKELVTEFYGFYKMHVNEKIDKEKNIPRVIVQYWDGELPDEIKALTKTWKDKNPECDYRIFNHEQAFDFINRNYGEKEANLFLKAKLPAMQSDIFRVAYCLAKGGMYIDAATECKKTLIDLFENNTLTLMRKWHGGIWNGFILASPSHPVLSLIWSDIMNNLELESGNNVWNLTGPGLFNSRCENAADTLVLEQENATNYFSLVNDLKHKKKIIGQKCKKTTGYSLLYLVM
;
A
#
# COMPACT_ATOMS: atom_id res chain seq x y z
N MET A 1 -57.07 30.19 -6.31
CA MET A 1 -56.75 28.75 -6.42
C MET A 1 -55.27 28.62 -6.78
N GLY A 2 -54.41 28.41 -5.78
CA GLY A 2 -52.99 28.15 -6.01
C GLY A 2 -52.84 26.79 -6.68
N LYS A 3 -52.09 26.74 -7.79
CA LYS A 3 -51.73 25.47 -8.43
C LYS A 3 -50.88 24.68 -7.43
N ILE A 4 -51.44 23.59 -6.91
CA ILE A 4 -50.68 22.56 -6.20
C ILE A 4 -49.73 21.97 -7.25
N LYS A 5 -48.44 22.34 -7.21
CA LYS A 5 -47.42 21.58 -7.93
C LYS A 5 -47.39 20.20 -7.27
N SER A 6 -47.90 19.21 -7.98
CA SER A 6 -47.57 17.81 -7.71
C SER A 6 -46.08 17.68 -8.02
N TRP A 7 -45.24 17.71 -6.98
CA TRP A 7 -43.82 17.40 -7.13
C TRP A 7 -43.73 15.88 -7.33
N ARG A 8 -43.26 15.47 -8.51
CA ARG A 8 -42.94 14.06 -8.76
C ARG A 8 -41.66 13.76 -8.02
N ILE A 9 -41.70 12.79 -7.10
CA ILE A 9 -40.52 12.24 -6.43
C ILE A 9 -39.48 11.84 -7.46
N LYS A 10 -38.24 12.24 -7.22
CA LYS A 10 -37.09 12.06 -8.11
C LYS A 10 -36.34 10.82 -7.72
N LYS A 11 -36.20 9.90 -8.68
CA LYS A 11 -35.51 8.63 -8.49
C LYS A 11 -34.01 8.85 -8.57
N VAL A 12 -33.31 8.50 -7.50
CA VAL A 12 -31.86 8.62 -7.41
C VAL A 12 -31.23 7.24 -7.29
N VAL A 13 -30.08 7.06 -7.94
CA VAL A 13 -29.20 5.91 -7.72
C VAL A 13 -27.86 6.43 -7.21
N VAL A 14 -27.33 5.80 -6.16
CA VAL A 14 -26.02 6.14 -5.61
C VAL A 14 -25.02 5.02 -5.90
N VAL A 15 -23.90 5.34 -6.54
CA VAL A 15 -22.84 4.40 -6.90
C VAL A 15 -21.56 4.78 -6.15
N GLY A 16 -20.96 3.85 -5.42
CA GLY A 16 -19.73 4.15 -4.69
C GLY A 16 -19.26 3.03 -3.77
N ASN A 17 -18.31 3.35 -2.89
CA ASN A 17 -17.80 2.44 -1.87
C ASN A 17 -18.73 2.40 -0.64
N CYS A 18 -18.19 2.09 0.56
CA CYS A 18 -18.95 2.08 1.81
C CYS A 18 -19.68 3.42 2.10
N GLN A 19 -19.23 4.55 1.55
CA GLN A 19 -19.80 5.89 1.71
C GLN A 19 -21.12 6.09 0.95
N ALA A 20 -21.45 5.23 -0.02
CA ALA A 20 -22.67 5.38 -0.83
C ALA A 20 -23.96 5.16 -0.01
N ARG A 21 -23.98 4.24 0.97
CA ARG A 21 -25.18 4.03 1.82
C ARG A 21 -25.46 5.21 2.75
N PRO A 22 -24.44 5.78 3.44
CA PRO A 22 -24.62 7.00 4.21
C PRO A 22 -25.13 8.18 3.36
N ILE A 23 -24.53 8.42 2.19
CA ILE A 23 -24.98 9.48 1.27
C ILE A 23 -26.43 9.24 0.84
N ALA A 24 -26.78 8.02 0.44
CA ALA A 24 -28.17 7.66 0.11
C ALA A 24 -29.15 7.98 1.25
N THR A 25 -28.79 7.58 2.47
CA THR A 25 -29.63 7.83 3.66
C THR A 25 -29.77 9.33 3.93
N LEU A 26 -28.71 10.11 3.76
CA LEU A 26 -28.73 11.56 3.98
C LEU A 26 -29.53 12.28 2.88
N LEU A 27 -29.45 11.85 1.62
CA LEU A 27 -30.25 12.42 0.53
C LEU A 27 -31.75 12.36 0.82
N GLU A 28 -32.26 11.20 1.25
CA GLU A 28 -33.68 11.03 1.60
C GLU A 28 -34.07 11.78 2.88
N LYS A 29 -33.16 11.91 3.85
CA LYS A 29 -33.41 12.68 5.08
C LYS A 29 -33.41 14.19 4.83
N MET A 30 -32.61 14.66 3.89
CA MET A 30 -32.38 16.09 3.62
C MET A 30 -33.27 16.65 2.50
N SER A 31 -34.02 15.80 1.79
CA SER A 31 -34.97 16.21 0.76
C SER A 31 -36.18 15.26 0.71
N ASP A 32 -37.38 15.83 0.80
CA ASP A 32 -38.67 15.14 0.63
C ASP A 32 -39.03 14.89 -0.85
N GLU A 33 -38.21 15.38 -1.77
CA GLU A 33 -38.39 15.22 -3.21
C GLU A 33 -37.56 14.07 -3.80
N ILE A 34 -36.76 13.38 -3.00
CA ILE A 34 -35.82 12.33 -3.43
C ILE A 34 -36.23 10.96 -2.88
N GLU A 35 -36.18 9.96 -3.75
CA GLU A 35 -36.24 8.53 -3.39
C GLU A 35 -34.98 7.84 -3.93
N VAL A 36 -34.20 7.21 -3.05
CA VAL A 36 -33.02 6.45 -3.47
C VAL A 36 -33.43 5.02 -3.82
N THR A 37 -33.67 4.79 -5.11
CA THR A 37 -34.17 3.52 -5.63
C THR A 37 -33.14 2.39 -5.62
N LYS A 38 -31.83 2.73 -5.65
CA LYS A 38 -30.76 1.73 -5.62
C LYS A 38 -29.46 2.32 -5.08
N VAL A 39 -28.71 1.49 -4.36
CA VAL A 39 -27.32 1.75 -3.99
C VAL A 39 -26.43 0.66 -4.59
N ALA A 40 -25.47 1.05 -5.43
CA ALA A 40 -24.51 0.17 -6.08
C ALA A 40 -23.16 0.27 -5.37
N ILE A 41 -22.87 -0.72 -4.52
CA ILE A 41 -21.62 -0.78 -3.75
C ILE A 41 -20.52 -1.44 -4.58
N VAL A 42 -19.61 -0.64 -5.12
CA VAL A 42 -18.68 -1.06 -6.20
C VAL A 42 -17.88 -2.33 -5.89
N HIS A 43 -17.42 -2.50 -4.65
CA HIS A 43 -16.60 -3.65 -4.24
C HIS A 43 -17.39 -4.94 -3.97
N LEU A 44 -18.72 -4.88 -4.02
CA LEU A 44 -19.61 -6.04 -3.91
C LEU A 44 -20.14 -6.52 -5.27
N LEU A 45 -19.83 -5.79 -6.35
CA LEU A 45 -20.42 -5.99 -7.67
C LEU A 45 -19.46 -6.65 -8.66
N LYS A 46 -20.04 -7.44 -9.56
CA LYS A 46 -19.36 -8.07 -10.70
C LYS A 46 -20.10 -7.69 -11.99
N SER A 47 -19.37 -7.57 -13.10
CA SER A 47 -19.95 -7.11 -14.38
C SER A 47 -21.15 -7.93 -14.86
N ASN A 48 -21.22 -9.23 -14.54
CA ASN A 48 -22.35 -10.07 -14.90
C ASN A 48 -23.67 -9.69 -14.21
N GLN A 49 -23.63 -8.85 -13.17
CA GLN A 49 -24.80 -8.32 -12.46
C GLN A 49 -25.37 -7.05 -13.09
N GLU A 50 -24.84 -6.59 -14.23
CA GLU A 50 -25.31 -5.38 -14.91
C GLU A 50 -26.83 -5.37 -15.11
N HIS A 51 -27.39 -6.50 -15.56
CA HIS A 51 -28.84 -6.67 -15.76
C HIS A 51 -29.69 -6.45 -14.49
N GLU A 52 -29.12 -6.62 -13.28
CA GLU A 52 -29.80 -6.36 -12.01
C GLU A 52 -29.83 -4.87 -11.63
N TYR A 53 -28.96 -4.05 -12.24
CA TYR A 53 -28.75 -2.64 -11.93
C TYR A 53 -29.16 -1.70 -13.06
N ALA A 54 -29.01 -2.12 -14.32
CA ALA A 54 -29.35 -1.34 -15.51
C ALA A 54 -30.77 -0.75 -15.47
N PRO A 55 -31.84 -1.48 -15.07
CA PRO A 55 -33.18 -0.90 -14.99
C PRO A 55 -33.25 0.29 -14.02
N PHE A 56 -32.53 0.24 -12.90
CA PHE A 56 -32.48 1.34 -11.94
C PHE A 56 -31.72 2.54 -12.50
N PHE A 57 -30.60 2.31 -13.20
CA PHE A 57 -29.88 3.38 -13.86
C PHE A 57 -30.72 4.03 -14.95
N GLU A 58 -31.40 3.25 -15.79
CA GLU A 58 -32.28 3.70 -16.86
C GLU A 58 -33.44 4.58 -16.34
N GLU A 59 -34.10 4.14 -15.27
CA GLU A 59 -35.23 4.86 -14.66
C GLU A 59 -34.85 6.07 -13.79
N ALA A 60 -33.59 6.15 -13.35
CA ALA A 60 -33.12 7.24 -12.49
C ALA A 60 -33.26 8.62 -13.16
N ASP A 61 -33.72 9.59 -12.36
CA ASP A 61 -33.62 11.01 -12.69
C ASP A 61 -32.16 11.50 -12.47
N TYR A 62 -31.48 10.98 -11.45
CA TYR A 62 -30.07 11.28 -11.14
C TYR A 62 -29.28 10.04 -10.72
N ILE A 63 -28.04 9.96 -11.16
CA ILE A 63 -27.06 8.96 -10.75
C ILE A 63 -25.91 9.71 -10.07
N ILE A 64 -25.79 9.57 -8.75
CA ILE A 64 -24.70 10.16 -7.97
C ILE A 64 -23.63 9.10 -7.84
N ALA A 65 -22.49 9.29 -8.52
CA ALA A 65 -21.47 8.26 -8.63
C ALA A 65 -20.10 8.75 -8.16
N GLN A 66 -19.49 8.00 -7.26
CA GLN A 66 -18.08 8.19 -6.94
C GLN A 66 -17.20 7.88 -8.16
N LEU A 67 -16.05 8.55 -8.26
CA LEU A 67 -15.08 8.28 -9.31
C LEU A 67 -14.56 6.83 -9.23
N VAL A 68 -14.66 6.09 -10.33
CA VAL A 68 -14.22 4.70 -10.46
C VAL A 68 -13.37 4.57 -11.71
N ASN A 69 -12.12 4.10 -11.52
CA ASN A 69 -11.12 3.99 -12.57
C ASN A 69 -11.56 3.02 -13.68
N ASN A 70 -11.16 3.32 -14.93
CA ASN A 70 -11.49 2.54 -16.13
C ASN A 70 -10.98 1.09 -16.08
N ASN A 71 -9.95 0.80 -15.26
CA ASN A 71 -9.41 -0.55 -15.06
C ASN A 71 -10.12 -1.33 -13.94
N TYR A 72 -11.15 -0.76 -13.29
CA TYR A 72 -11.85 -1.41 -12.17
C TYR A 72 -12.60 -2.67 -12.65
N PRO A 73 -12.57 -3.82 -11.95
CA PRO A 73 -13.09 -5.08 -12.49
C PRO A 73 -14.56 -5.06 -12.93
N CYS A 74 -15.42 -4.35 -12.20
CA CYS A 74 -16.84 -4.21 -12.53
C CYS A 74 -17.05 -3.06 -13.52
N GLU A 75 -17.43 -3.38 -14.75
CA GLU A 75 -17.46 -2.41 -15.86
C GLU A 75 -18.58 -1.38 -15.75
N PHE A 76 -19.81 -1.82 -15.47
CA PHE A 76 -20.99 -0.95 -15.53
C PHE A 76 -21.04 0.12 -14.42
N VAL A 77 -20.11 0.10 -13.46
CA VAL A 77 -19.97 1.10 -12.39
C VAL A 77 -18.78 2.04 -12.58
N ARG A 78 -17.99 1.87 -13.66
CA ARG A 78 -16.85 2.75 -13.97
C ARG A 78 -17.36 4.12 -14.39
N SER A 79 -16.57 5.17 -14.11
CA SER A 79 -16.96 6.54 -14.46
C SER A 79 -17.12 6.73 -15.96
N ASP A 80 -16.24 6.15 -16.77
CA ASP A 80 -16.32 6.22 -18.24
C ASP A 80 -17.54 5.49 -18.81
N TYR A 81 -17.92 4.35 -18.20
CA TYR A 81 -19.12 3.63 -18.60
C TYR A 81 -20.37 4.45 -18.28
N LEU A 82 -20.48 4.97 -17.05
CA LEU A 82 -21.64 5.77 -16.63
C LEU A 82 -21.76 7.06 -17.43
N GLU A 83 -20.64 7.71 -17.76
CA GLU A 83 -20.61 8.91 -18.59
C GLU A 83 -21.08 8.60 -20.02
N ARG A 84 -20.60 7.51 -20.64
CA ARG A 84 -21.02 7.09 -21.98
C ARG A 84 -22.52 6.78 -22.10
N HIS A 85 -23.12 6.18 -21.07
CA HIS A 85 -24.51 5.70 -21.15
C HIS A 85 -25.52 6.65 -20.48
N TYR A 86 -25.09 7.44 -19.49
CA TYR A 86 -25.98 8.20 -18.61
C TYR A 86 -25.52 9.64 -18.34
N ALA A 87 -24.66 10.23 -19.18
CA ALA A 87 -24.12 11.59 -19.00
C ALA A 87 -25.15 12.65 -18.56
N SER A 88 -26.36 12.65 -19.14
CA SER A 88 -27.38 13.68 -18.86
C SER A 88 -27.96 13.63 -17.44
N LYS A 89 -27.73 12.55 -16.70
CA LYS A 89 -28.22 12.33 -15.33
C LYS A 89 -27.11 11.99 -14.34
N LEU A 90 -25.86 11.99 -14.78
CA LEU A 90 -24.72 11.64 -13.94
C LEU A 90 -24.21 12.86 -13.18
N THR A 91 -24.02 12.70 -11.87
CA THR A 91 -23.28 13.63 -11.00
C THR A 91 -22.11 12.86 -10.41
N LYS A 92 -20.90 13.18 -10.87
CA LYS A 92 -19.64 12.60 -10.38
C LYS A 92 -19.23 13.26 -9.08
N ILE A 93 -18.86 12.46 -8.10
CA ILE A 93 -18.39 12.90 -6.79
C ILE A 93 -17.06 12.19 -6.47
N VAL A 94 -16.20 12.78 -5.64
CA VAL A 94 -14.99 12.11 -5.18
C VAL A 94 -15.30 11.09 -4.08
N ASN A 95 -14.48 10.04 -4.00
CA ASN A 95 -14.40 9.23 -2.78
C ASN A 95 -13.69 10.07 -1.71
N LEU A 96 -14.33 10.24 -0.55
CA LEU A 96 -13.73 10.96 0.57
C LEU A 96 -12.60 10.08 1.15
N PHE A 97 -11.36 10.43 0.83
CA PHE A 97 -10.18 9.70 1.28
C PHE A 97 -9.07 10.70 1.60
N SER A 98 -8.63 10.72 2.86
CA SER A 98 -7.54 11.56 3.34
C SER A 98 -6.81 10.94 4.53
N TYR A 99 -5.48 10.90 4.48
CA TYR A 99 -4.65 10.54 5.64
C TYR A 99 -4.52 11.66 6.68
N SER A 100 -5.05 12.85 6.41
CA SER A 100 -4.84 14.06 7.22
C SER A 100 -5.09 13.85 8.72
N ASP A 101 -6.22 13.26 9.11
CA ASP A 101 -6.57 13.07 10.53
C ASP A 101 -6.01 11.76 11.11
N THR A 102 -5.53 10.83 10.26
CA THR A 102 -5.06 9.50 10.67
C THR A 102 -3.75 9.09 9.98
N PRO A 103 -2.68 9.92 10.02
CA PRO A 103 -1.45 9.66 9.27
C PRO A 103 -0.71 8.40 9.73
N TYR A 104 -0.94 7.99 10.97
CA TYR A 104 -0.41 6.80 11.63
C TYR A 104 -1.12 5.49 11.25
N LEU A 105 -2.22 5.55 10.49
CA LEU A 105 -3.03 4.40 10.15
C LEU A 105 -2.80 4.01 8.69
N LYS A 106 -2.63 2.71 8.43
CA LYS A 106 -2.56 2.17 7.07
C LYS A 106 -3.49 0.97 6.93
N ASN A 107 -3.76 0.58 5.69
CA ASN A 107 -4.41 -0.69 5.45
C ASN A 107 -3.45 -1.83 5.86
N LEU A 108 -3.97 -2.82 6.57
CA LEU A 108 -3.27 -4.06 6.82
C LEU A 108 -2.91 -4.74 5.48
N PRO A 109 -1.80 -5.47 5.34
CA PRO A 109 -1.52 -6.24 4.13
C PRO A 109 -2.68 -7.17 3.77
N LYS A 110 -3.04 -7.27 2.47
CA LYS A 110 -4.23 -8.05 2.02
C LYS A 110 -4.26 -9.47 2.57
N ASN A 111 -3.09 -10.12 2.62
CA ASN A 111 -2.94 -11.49 3.13
C ASN A 111 -3.19 -11.65 4.64
N LEU A 112 -3.29 -10.56 5.39
CA LEU A 112 -3.62 -10.58 6.82
C LEU A 112 -5.07 -10.13 7.08
N ARG A 113 -5.80 -9.63 6.07
CA ARG A 113 -7.20 -9.19 6.22
C ARG A 113 -8.20 -10.34 6.21
N GLU A 114 -7.80 -11.52 5.76
CA GLU A 114 -8.66 -12.72 5.74
C GLU A 114 -8.88 -13.33 7.13
N ALA A 115 -8.10 -12.90 8.12
CA ALA A 115 -8.29 -13.26 9.53
C ALA A 115 -9.29 -12.29 10.22
N GLU A 116 -9.38 -12.30 11.55
CA GLU A 116 -10.06 -11.25 12.33
C GLU A 116 -9.01 -10.32 12.97
N PRO A 117 -8.55 -9.25 12.29
CA PRO A 117 -7.51 -8.40 12.85
C PRO A 117 -8.05 -7.52 13.97
N PRO A 118 -7.19 -7.10 14.93
CA PRO A 118 -7.63 -6.34 16.10
C PRO A 118 -8.31 -5.03 15.80
N PHE A 119 -8.12 -4.43 14.62
CA PHE A 119 -8.69 -3.13 14.25
C PHE A 119 -9.26 -3.13 12.82
N GLY A 120 -9.93 -4.23 12.44
CA GLY A 120 -10.50 -4.39 11.10
C GLY A 120 -9.42 -4.49 10.03
N ASP A 121 -9.66 -3.88 8.86
CA ASP A 121 -8.70 -3.85 7.76
C ASP A 121 -7.52 -2.88 7.99
N TYR A 122 -7.43 -2.27 9.16
CA TYR A 122 -6.46 -1.25 9.49
C TYR A 122 -5.42 -1.75 10.47
N HIS A 123 -4.22 -1.19 10.39
CA HIS A 123 -3.18 -1.40 11.38
C HIS A 123 -2.33 -0.13 11.57
N PHE A 124 -1.56 -0.15 12.65
CA PHE A 124 -0.58 0.88 12.97
C PHE A 124 0.81 0.36 12.57
N PRO A 125 1.44 0.92 11.52
CA PRO A 125 2.76 0.48 11.07
C PRO A 125 3.79 0.46 12.20
N VAL A 126 3.76 1.46 13.09
CA VAL A 126 4.67 1.54 14.24
C VAL A 126 4.56 0.34 15.18
N VAL A 127 3.35 -0.21 15.40
CA VAL A 127 3.14 -1.39 16.24
C VAL A 127 3.69 -2.64 15.57
N PHE A 128 3.51 -2.76 14.25
CA PHE A 128 4.08 -3.84 13.46
C PHE A 128 5.62 -3.77 13.44
N GLU A 129 6.18 -2.57 13.27
CA GLU A 129 7.62 -2.29 13.33
C GLU A 129 8.21 -2.60 14.70
N CYS A 130 7.52 -2.32 15.81
CA CYS A 130 8.00 -2.74 17.12
C CYS A 130 8.01 -4.26 17.26
N TRP A 131 6.93 -4.92 16.84
CA TRP A 131 6.78 -6.38 16.94
C TRP A 131 7.86 -7.13 16.15
N VAL A 132 8.09 -6.75 14.89
CA VAL A 132 9.07 -7.40 14.00
C VAL A 132 10.52 -7.17 14.42
N ASN A 133 10.81 -6.04 15.08
CA ASN A 133 12.13 -5.76 15.67
C ASN A 133 12.31 -6.37 17.06
N GLY A 134 11.36 -7.20 17.52
CA GLY A 134 11.43 -7.85 18.83
C GLY A 134 11.29 -6.90 20.03
N LEU A 135 10.81 -5.67 19.81
CA LEU A 135 10.58 -4.72 20.89
C LEU A 135 9.38 -5.14 21.73
N ASP A 136 9.44 -4.88 23.03
CA ASP A 136 8.37 -5.26 23.94
C ASP A 136 7.09 -4.42 23.75
N ILE A 137 5.99 -4.95 24.29
CA ILE A 137 4.66 -4.30 24.22
C ILE A 137 4.67 -2.90 24.84
N ASN A 138 5.46 -2.65 25.90
CA ASN A 138 5.51 -1.33 26.53
C ASN A 138 6.18 -0.30 25.62
N THR A 139 7.25 -0.68 24.91
CA THR A 139 7.86 0.18 23.88
C THR A 139 6.86 0.50 22.77
N ALA A 140 6.15 -0.51 22.24
CA ALA A 140 5.15 -0.29 21.20
C ALA A 140 3.99 0.61 21.66
N ILE A 141 3.55 0.51 22.91
CA ILE A 141 2.54 1.41 23.50
C ILE A 141 3.05 2.85 23.52
N GLN A 142 4.30 3.07 23.95
CA GLN A 142 4.90 4.40 24.00
C GLN A 142 5.00 5.02 22.61
N GLU A 143 5.50 4.26 21.62
CA GLU A 143 5.63 4.75 20.24
C GLU A 143 4.27 5.04 19.60
N LEU A 144 3.26 4.20 19.83
CA LEU A 144 1.92 4.45 19.31
C LEU A 144 1.28 5.68 19.98
N ASN A 145 1.40 5.85 21.30
CA ASN A 145 0.86 7.02 21.99
C ASN A 145 1.49 8.33 21.50
N LYS A 146 2.81 8.36 21.23
CA LYS A 146 3.49 9.54 20.66
C LYS A 146 2.85 10.01 19.36
N GLN A 147 2.41 9.08 18.50
CA GLN A 147 1.73 9.39 17.24
C GLN A 147 0.31 9.92 17.44
N GLY A 148 -0.38 9.48 18.49
CA GLY A 148 -1.72 9.97 18.85
C GLY A 148 -1.71 11.33 19.56
N GLU A 149 -0.69 11.62 20.36
CA GLU A 149 -0.55 12.91 21.07
C GLU A 149 -0.14 14.06 20.14
N ASN A 150 0.61 13.77 19.08
CA ASN A 150 1.16 14.76 18.15
C ASN A 150 0.64 14.54 16.73
N VAL A 151 -0.68 14.47 16.54
CA VAL A 151 -1.26 14.33 15.19
C VAL A 151 -1.00 15.62 14.41
N VAL A 152 0.01 15.59 13.55
CA VAL A 152 0.24 16.61 12.54
C VAL A 152 -0.57 16.24 11.31
N LYS A 153 -1.51 17.11 10.90
CA LYS A 153 -2.32 16.85 9.71
C LYS A 153 -1.42 16.69 8.48
N ASP A 154 -1.55 15.56 7.80
CA ASP A 154 -0.83 15.32 6.54
C ASP A 154 -1.46 16.13 5.40
N VAL A 155 -0.92 17.33 5.19
CA VAL A 155 -1.38 18.26 4.16
C VAL A 155 -1.17 17.75 2.73
N SER A 156 -0.26 16.78 2.51
CA SER A 156 -0.03 16.22 1.18
C SER A 156 -1.24 15.42 0.68
N SER A 157 -2.00 14.84 1.61
CA SER A 157 -3.21 14.09 1.29
C SER A 157 -4.35 14.97 0.75
N TYR A 158 -4.32 16.29 1.01
CA TYR A 158 -5.30 17.22 0.43
C TYR A 158 -5.05 17.44 -1.05
N ALA A 159 -3.78 17.54 -1.47
CA ALA A 159 -3.42 17.71 -2.87
C ALA A 159 -3.92 16.53 -3.73
N GLU A 160 -3.73 15.29 -3.27
CA GLU A 160 -4.23 14.10 -3.99
C GLU A 160 -5.77 14.07 -4.09
N LEU A 161 -6.47 14.54 -3.04
CA LEU A 161 -7.93 14.65 -3.07
C LEU A 161 -8.38 15.78 -4.01
N ALA A 162 -7.69 16.92 -4.01
CA ALA A 162 -7.94 18.05 -4.90
C ALA A 162 -7.75 17.67 -6.38
N ASP A 163 -6.70 16.93 -6.71
CA ASP A 163 -6.46 16.45 -8.07
C ASP A 163 -7.59 15.54 -8.58
N ARG A 164 -8.15 14.71 -7.70
CA ARG A 164 -9.32 13.87 -8.03
C ARG A 164 -10.59 14.71 -8.13
N GLU A 165 -10.73 15.74 -7.30
CA GLU A 165 -11.89 16.65 -7.31
C GLU A 165 -12.05 17.38 -8.64
N LEU A 166 -10.96 17.66 -9.36
CA LEU A 166 -10.99 18.23 -10.72
C LEU A 166 -11.80 17.40 -11.73
N GLN A 167 -12.01 16.11 -11.46
CA GLN A 167 -12.79 15.21 -12.31
C GLN A 167 -14.24 15.00 -11.81
N SER A 168 -14.62 15.68 -10.72
CA SER A 168 -15.93 15.60 -10.10
C SER A 168 -16.76 16.87 -10.30
N ASP A 169 -18.07 16.76 -10.13
CA ASP A 169 -19.03 17.85 -10.30
C ASP A 169 -19.32 18.59 -8.99
N VAL A 170 -18.88 18.04 -7.85
CA VAL A 170 -19.17 18.55 -6.50
C VAL A 170 -17.89 18.65 -5.67
N ALA A 171 -17.48 19.89 -5.38
CA ALA A 171 -16.33 20.20 -4.56
C ALA A 171 -16.61 20.11 -3.05
N ILE A 172 -15.61 19.70 -2.27
CA ILE A 172 -15.62 19.51 -0.82
C ILE A 172 -14.25 19.75 -0.16
N VAL A 173 -13.15 19.78 -0.92
CA VAL A 173 -11.78 19.90 -0.37
C VAL A 173 -11.61 21.17 0.47
N ASP A 174 -12.19 22.31 0.07
CA ASP A 174 -12.15 23.57 0.83
C ASP A 174 -12.70 23.43 2.26
N TYR A 175 -13.77 22.64 2.42
CA TYR A 175 -14.34 22.36 3.74
C TYR A 175 -13.38 21.52 4.58
N ILE A 176 -12.76 20.51 3.97
CA ILE A 176 -11.82 19.62 4.64
C ILE A 176 -10.57 20.38 5.10
N GLU A 177 -10.00 21.22 4.24
CA GLU A 177 -8.80 22.02 4.54
C GLU A 177 -9.05 23.04 5.65
N SER A 178 -10.23 23.66 5.68
CA SER A 178 -10.59 24.67 6.69
C SER A 178 -10.96 24.08 8.05
N ALA A 179 -11.19 22.77 8.13
CA ALA A 179 -11.68 22.12 9.34
C ALA A 179 -10.62 22.07 10.44
N LYS A 180 -11.00 22.57 11.62
CA LYS A 180 -10.20 22.46 12.84
C LYS A 180 -10.38 21.12 13.54
N GLU A 181 -11.61 20.61 13.49
CA GLU A 181 -11.98 19.32 14.05
C GLU A 181 -11.60 18.15 13.12
N ARG A 182 -11.71 16.94 13.65
CA ARG A 182 -11.52 15.69 12.93
C ARG A 182 -12.70 15.42 12.00
N LEU A 183 -12.43 15.19 10.73
CA LEU A 183 -13.44 14.85 9.72
C LEU A 183 -13.35 13.41 9.22
N PHE A 184 -12.30 12.67 9.59
CA PHE A 184 -12.11 11.28 9.21
C PHE A 184 -11.87 10.38 10.44
N HIS A 185 -12.71 9.35 10.60
CA HIS A 185 -12.51 8.29 11.60
C HIS A 185 -11.31 7.41 11.24
N THR A 186 -11.26 6.99 9.99
CA THR A 186 -10.09 6.40 9.32
C THR A 186 -9.92 7.13 8.00
N PHE A 187 -8.78 6.93 7.33
CA PHE A 187 -8.45 7.67 6.11
C PHE A 187 -9.47 7.55 4.96
N ASN A 188 -10.42 6.62 5.04
CA ASN A 188 -11.49 6.39 4.06
C ASN A 188 -12.91 6.42 4.67
N HIS A 189 -13.05 6.66 5.98
CA HIS A 189 -14.33 6.70 6.68
C HIS A 189 -14.58 8.11 7.24
N PRO A 190 -15.27 8.99 6.48
CA PRO A 190 -15.61 10.33 6.94
C PRO A 190 -16.58 10.32 8.13
N CYS A 191 -16.49 11.34 8.97
CA CYS A 191 -17.44 11.64 10.04
C CYS A 191 -18.81 12.06 9.47
N ASN A 192 -19.86 11.97 10.28
CA ASN A 192 -21.20 12.40 9.87
C ASN A 192 -21.25 13.87 9.45
N ASP A 193 -20.49 14.77 10.07
CA ASP A 193 -20.47 16.19 9.69
C ASP A 193 -19.93 16.41 8.27
N LEU A 194 -18.86 15.69 7.89
CA LEU A 194 -18.33 15.74 6.53
C LEU A 194 -19.32 15.12 5.53
N LEU A 195 -19.99 14.01 5.88
CA LEU A 195 -21.01 13.40 5.03
C LEU A 195 -22.24 14.30 4.86
N LEU A 196 -22.65 15.01 5.91
CA LEU A 196 -23.75 15.97 5.89
C LEU A 196 -23.43 17.14 4.97
N GLU A 197 -22.26 17.76 5.15
CA GLU A 197 -21.82 18.85 4.29
C GLU A 197 -21.67 18.38 2.84
N TYR A 198 -21.11 17.19 2.62
CA TYR A 198 -20.95 16.69 1.26
C TYR A 198 -22.31 16.44 0.59
N THR A 199 -23.26 15.85 1.32
CA THR A 199 -24.63 15.62 0.81
C THR A 199 -25.36 16.94 0.56
N ARG A 200 -25.19 17.96 1.41
CA ARG A 200 -25.71 19.31 1.18
C ARG A 200 -25.22 19.89 -0.15
N ARG A 201 -23.92 19.77 -0.44
CA ARG A 201 -23.33 20.27 -1.69
C ARG A 201 -23.81 19.49 -2.90
N ILE A 202 -24.00 18.18 -2.76
CA ILE A 202 -24.61 17.34 -3.80
C ILE A 202 -26.04 17.84 -4.10
N LEU A 203 -26.91 17.98 -3.10
CA LEU A 203 -28.28 18.46 -3.26
C LEU A 203 -28.34 19.83 -3.94
N LYS A 204 -27.43 20.74 -3.54
CA LYS A 204 -27.29 22.05 -4.16
C LYS A 204 -26.91 21.96 -5.64
N HIS A 205 -25.98 21.06 -5.99
CA HIS A 205 -25.57 20.84 -7.37
C HIS A 205 -26.73 20.33 -8.25
N ILE A 206 -27.54 19.39 -7.73
CA ILE A 206 -28.72 18.87 -8.43
C ILE A 206 -29.99 19.74 -8.28
N ASN A 207 -29.85 20.99 -7.78
CA ASN A 207 -30.91 22.01 -7.64
C ASN A 207 -32.09 21.62 -6.73
N PHE A 208 -31.86 20.84 -5.68
CA PHE A 208 -32.88 20.56 -4.67
C PHE A 208 -32.78 21.53 -3.50
N LYS A 209 -33.95 21.90 -2.95
CA LYS A 209 -34.02 22.69 -1.73
C LYS A 209 -33.68 21.79 -0.55
N GLU A 210 -32.61 22.11 0.16
CA GLU A 210 -32.28 21.45 1.42
C GLU A 210 -33.41 21.70 2.44
N LEU A 211 -33.92 20.62 3.04
CA LEU A 211 -34.64 20.70 4.30
C LEU A 211 -33.62 20.99 5.39
N SER A 212 -33.91 21.91 6.31
CA SER A 212 -33.01 22.21 7.42
C SER A 212 -32.86 21.00 8.34
N VAL A 213 -31.93 20.09 8.02
CA VAL A 213 -31.48 19.06 8.94
C VAL A 213 -30.48 19.74 9.85
N THR A 214 -30.98 20.23 10.99
CA THR A 214 -30.19 20.96 11.99
C THR A 214 -29.37 20.02 12.88
N GLU A 215 -29.57 18.70 12.77
CA GLU A 215 -28.99 17.71 13.67
C GLU A 215 -28.20 16.64 12.90
N THR A 216 -26.93 16.50 13.26
CA THR A 216 -26.08 15.38 12.86
C THR A 216 -26.74 14.08 13.35
N PRO A 217 -26.81 13.01 12.54
CA PRO A 217 -27.43 11.76 12.97
C PRO A 217 -26.81 11.21 14.26
N ASP A 218 -27.66 10.76 15.21
CA ASP A 218 -27.23 10.24 16.52
C ASP A 218 -26.24 9.07 16.42
N ASN A 219 -26.40 8.22 15.41
CA ASN A 219 -25.50 7.11 15.14
C ASN A 219 -24.52 7.46 14.03
N ASP A 220 -23.26 7.18 14.30
CA ASP A 220 -22.18 7.35 13.34
C ASP A 220 -22.26 6.31 12.22
N PHE A 221 -22.35 6.76 10.97
CA PHE A 221 -22.52 5.87 9.83
C PHE A 221 -21.28 5.01 9.56
N LEU A 222 -20.09 5.58 9.74
CA LEU A 222 -18.81 4.94 9.36
C LEU A 222 -17.79 4.90 10.50
N GLY A 223 -18.16 5.38 11.70
CA GLY A 223 -17.35 5.34 12.91
C GLY A 223 -17.24 3.97 13.58
N HIS A 224 -17.05 2.91 12.77
CA HIS A 224 -16.81 1.54 13.26
C HIS A 224 -15.43 1.39 13.90
N PHE A 225 -14.43 2.12 13.40
CA PHE A 225 -13.07 2.09 13.91
C PHE A 225 -12.63 3.53 14.10
N ILE A 226 -12.39 3.94 15.35
CA ILE A 226 -11.96 5.30 15.67
C ILE A 226 -10.75 5.22 16.59
N PRO A 227 -9.52 5.44 16.08
CA PRO A 227 -8.33 5.49 16.92
C PRO A 227 -8.28 6.79 17.72
N PHE A 228 -7.63 6.74 18.88
CA PHE A 228 -7.35 7.88 19.75
C PHE A 228 -8.55 8.79 20.04
N ILE A 229 -9.53 8.26 20.76
CA ILE A 229 -10.67 9.00 21.28
C ILE A 229 -10.49 9.28 22.78
N GLU A 230 -10.89 10.47 23.21
CA GLU A 230 -10.90 10.84 24.62
C GLU A 230 -12.17 10.30 25.29
N ARG A 231 -12.01 9.62 26.43
CA ARG A 231 -13.13 9.15 27.25
C ARG A 231 -12.81 9.37 28.73
N GLY A 232 -13.18 10.55 29.23
CA GLY A 232 -12.67 11.05 30.52
C GLY A 232 -11.17 11.32 30.42
N ASP A 233 -10.39 10.96 31.44
CA ASP A 233 -8.94 11.18 31.46
C ASP A 233 -8.13 10.12 30.69
N LYS A 234 -8.77 9.30 29.86
CA LYS A 234 -8.13 8.18 29.16
C LYS A 234 -8.32 8.26 27.65
N CYS A 235 -7.22 8.07 26.92
CA CYS A 235 -7.23 7.83 25.49
C CYS A 235 -7.56 6.36 25.19
N CYS A 236 -8.53 6.13 24.31
CA CYS A 236 -9.02 4.82 23.93
C CYS A 236 -9.15 4.70 22.40
N HIS A 237 -9.43 3.50 21.92
CA HIS A 237 -9.70 3.18 20.51
C HIS A 237 -11.07 2.52 20.43
N LYS A 238 -11.98 3.04 19.60
CA LYS A 238 -13.32 2.51 19.41
C LYS A 238 -13.33 1.45 18.32
N LEU A 239 -14.04 0.35 18.57
CA LEU A 239 -14.33 -0.69 17.60
C LEU A 239 -15.80 -1.05 17.67
N THR A 240 -16.47 -1.17 16.54
CA THR A 240 -17.86 -1.61 16.45
C THR A 240 -17.95 -2.88 15.63
N LYS A 241 -18.36 -3.98 16.27
CA LYS A 241 -18.64 -5.28 15.63
C LYS A 241 -20.09 -5.65 15.93
N ASP A 242 -20.83 -6.06 14.90
CA ASP A 242 -22.24 -6.47 15.02
C ASP A 242 -23.15 -5.46 15.75
N GLY A 243 -22.89 -4.16 15.52
CA GLY A 243 -23.62 -3.06 16.16
C GLY A 243 -23.23 -2.75 17.61
N VAL A 244 -22.28 -3.50 18.19
CA VAL A 244 -21.81 -3.30 19.57
C VAL A 244 -20.50 -2.55 19.58
N ALA A 245 -20.47 -1.37 20.22
CA ALA A 245 -19.26 -0.59 20.41
C ALA A 245 -18.45 -1.10 21.62
N SER A 246 -17.16 -1.33 21.39
CA SER A 246 -16.15 -1.64 22.40
C SER A 246 -15.05 -0.58 22.38
N PHE A 247 -14.39 -0.39 23.52
CA PHE A 247 -13.37 0.63 23.72
C PHE A 247 -12.15 -0.04 24.32
N LYS A 248 -11.00 0.11 23.65
CA LYS A 248 -9.74 -0.50 24.08
C LYS A 248 -8.74 0.58 24.42
N THR A 249 -8.03 0.41 25.51
CA THR A 249 -6.82 1.19 25.79
C THR A 249 -5.75 0.88 24.74
N THR A 250 -4.77 1.78 24.56
CA THR A 250 -3.61 1.50 23.70
C THR A 250 -2.91 0.19 24.11
N LYS A 251 -2.85 -0.10 25.41
CA LYS A 251 -2.27 -1.35 25.93
C LYS A 251 -2.99 -2.59 25.44
N GLU A 252 -4.32 -2.62 25.55
CA GLU A 252 -5.13 -3.76 25.09
C GLU A 252 -4.98 -3.94 23.58
N LEU A 253 -5.09 -2.86 22.81
CA LEU A 253 -5.00 -2.91 21.36
C LEU A 253 -3.63 -3.39 20.86
N VAL A 254 -2.54 -2.85 21.42
CA VAL A 254 -1.17 -3.28 21.08
C VAL A 254 -0.94 -4.74 21.45
N THR A 255 -1.44 -5.18 22.62
CA THR A 255 -1.31 -6.58 23.05
C THR A 255 -2.01 -7.52 22.08
N GLU A 256 -3.21 -7.16 21.61
CA GLU A 256 -3.93 -7.93 20.60
C GLU A 256 -3.22 -7.93 19.25
N PHE A 257 -2.65 -6.80 18.80
CA PHE A 257 -1.84 -6.77 17.58
C PHE A 257 -0.62 -7.67 17.68
N TYR A 258 0.10 -7.65 18.80
CA TYR A 258 1.23 -8.55 19.01
C TYR A 258 0.82 -10.03 18.97
N GLY A 259 -0.31 -10.37 19.60
CA GLY A 259 -0.88 -11.73 19.54
C GLY A 259 -1.30 -12.12 18.12
N PHE A 260 -1.98 -11.21 17.43
CA PHE A 260 -2.42 -11.38 16.05
C PHE A 260 -1.24 -11.59 15.10
N TYR A 261 -0.20 -10.76 15.19
CA TYR A 261 1.00 -10.91 14.37
C TYR A 261 1.71 -12.22 14.70
N LYS A 262 1.90 -12.54 15.99
CA LYS A 262 2.48 -13.83 16.39
C LYS A 262 1.70 -15.02 15.83
N MET A 263 0.37 -14.97 15.81
CA MET A 263 -0.44 -16.07 15.29
C MET A 263 -0.40 -16.11 13.76
N HIS A 264 -0.79 -15.04 13.09
CA HIS A 264 -1.04 -15.06 11.64
C HIS A 264 0.17 -14.75 10.77
N VAL A 265 1.18 -14.06 11.32
CA VAL A 265 2.46 -13.89 10.63
C VAL A 265 3.31 -15.14 10.86
N ASN A 266 3.44 -15.63 12.09
CA ASN A 266 4.30 -16.81 12.32
C ASN A 266 3.67 -18.12 11.84
N GLU A 267 2.35 -18.35 11.91
CA GLU A 267 1.73 -19.53 11.28
C GLU A 267 1.92 -19.52 9.76
N LYS A 268 1.97 -18.32 9.16
CA LYS A 268 2.23 -18.20 7.73
C LYS A 268 3.71 -18.38 7.41
N ILE A 269 4.62 -17.82 8.20
CA ILE A 269 6.06 -18.14 8.13
C ILE A 269 6.26 -19.65 8.30
N ASP A 270 5.56 -20.30 9.22
CA ASP A 270 5.66 -21.74 9.46
C ASP A 270 5.11 -22.58 8.29
N LYS A 271 4.04 -22.12 7.62
CA LYS A 271 3.52 -22.73 6.38
C LYS A 271 4.37 -22.41 5.14
N GLU A 272 5.04 -21.26 5.12
CA GLU A 272 5.90 -20.76 4.03
C GLU A 272 7.40 -20.97 4.32
N LYS A 273 7.75 -21.71 5.39
CA LYS A 273 9.13 -21.99 5.85
C LYS A 273 10.01 -22.63 4.78
N ASN A 274 9.39 -23.24 3.77
CA ASN A 274 10.10 -23.76 2.62
C ASN A 274 10.44 -22.61 1.66
N ILE A 275 11.69 -22.21 1.69
CA ILE A 275 12.28 -21.34 0.68
C ILE A 275 12.19 -22.06 -0.68
N PRO A 276 11.47 -21.53 -1.68
CA PRO A 276 11.40 -22.16 -3.00
C PRO A 276 12.80 -22.27 -3.61
N ARG A 277 13.13 -23.43 -4.18
CA ARG A 277 14.43 -23.72 -4.81
C ARG A 277 14.55 -23.00 -6.17
N VAL A 278 14.62 -21.68 -6.11
CA VAL A 278 14.73 -20.78 -7.26
C VAL A 278 15.87 -19.82 -7.00
N ILE A 279 16.73 -19.62 -8.01
CA ILE A 279 17.80 -18.64 -8.04
C ILE A 279 17.43 -17.57 -9.06
N VAL A 280 17.41 -16.33 -8.61
CA VAL A 280 17.08 -15.16 -9.42
C VAL A 280 18.21 -14.18 -9.42
N GLN A 281 18.50 -13.66 -10.60
CA GLN A 281 19.43 -12.56 -10.80
C GLN A 281 18.77 -11.49 -11.67
N TYR A 282 19.32 -10.28 -11.63
CA TYR A 282 18.89 -9.17 -12.46
C TYR A 282 20.05 -8.62 -13.28
N TRP A 283 19.77 -8.32 -14.55
CA TRP A 283 20.71 -7.59 -15.41
C TRP A 283 19.93 -6.75 -16.43
N ASP A 284 20.16 -5.44 -16.40
CA ASP A 284 19.57 -4.53 -17.39
C ASP A 284 20.34 -4.58 -18.72
N GLY A 285 19.64 -4.91 -19.80
CA GLY A 285 20.19 -5.04 -21.15
C GLY A 285 20.86 -6.39 -21.46
N GLU A 286 21.71 -6.39 -22.50
CA GLU A 286 22.42 -7.60 -22.93
C GLU A 286 23.51 -8.00 -21.92
N LEU A 287 23.56 -9.28 -21.56
CA LEU A 287 24.60 -9.80 -20.67
C LEU A 287 25.97 -9.81 -21.37
N PRO A 288 27.00 -9.16 -20.81
CA PRO A 288 28.38 -9.34 -21.25
C PRO A 288 28.86 -10.78 -21.05
N ASP A 289 29.78 -11.26 -21.87
CA ASP A 289 30.25 -12.66 -21.80
C ASP A 289 30.88 -13.03 -20.44
N GLU A 290 31.55 -12.07 -19.79
CA GLU A 290 32.08 -12.27 -18.43
C GLU A 290 30.95 -12.49 -17.42
N ILE A 291 29.85 -11.76 -17.54
CA ILE A 291 28.67 -11.94 -16.69
C ILE A 291 27.97 -13.26 -17.04
N LYS A 292 27.83 -13.60 -18.32
CA LYS A 292 27.28 -14.92 -18.74
C LYS A 292 28.08 -16.08 -18.12
N ALA A 293 29.40 -15.97 -18.07
CA ALA A 293 30.24 -16.98 -17.45
C ALA A 293 29.96 -17.10 -15.94
N LEU A 294 29.84 -15.97 -15.23
CA LEU A 294 29.52 -15.93 -13.80
C LEU A 294 28.13 -16.49 -13.51
N THR A 295 27.10 -16.02 -14.22
CA THR A 295 25.73 -16.48 -14.05
C THR A 295 25.58 -17.97 -14.37
N LYS A 296 26.35 -18.50 -15.33
CA LYS A 296 26.41 -19.94 -15.62
C LYS A 296 26.89 -20.76 -14.41
N THR A 297 27.84 -20.25 -13.62
CA THR A 297 28.31 -20.99 -12.43
C THR A 297 27.19 -21.26 -11.42
N TRP A 298 26.25 -20.33 -11.24
CA TRP A 298 25.10 -20.50 -10.37
C TRP A 298 24.15 -21.59 -10.87
N LYS A 299 23.87 -21.59 -12.17
CA LYS A 299 23.03 -22.60 -12.81
C LYS A 299 23.68 -24.00 -12.76
N ASP A 300 24.98 -24.10 -13.06
CA ASP A 300 25.68 -25.38 -13.12
C ASP A 300 25.87 -26.02 -11.74
N LYS A 301 26.12 -25.23 -10.70
CA LYS A 301 26.44 -25.72 -9.35
C LYS A 301 25.22 -25.94 -8.45
N ASN A 302 24.03 -25.52 -8.89
CA ASN A 302 22.76 -25.73 -8.17
C ASN A 302 21.72 -26.36 -9.12
N PRO A 303 21.97 -27.56 -9.67
CA PRO A 303 21.07 -28.21 -10.63
C PRO A 303 19.67 -28.52 -10.05
N GLU A 304 19.55 -28.57 -8.72
CA GLU A 304 18.29 -28.72 -7.98
C GLU A 304 17.44 -27.45 -7.91
N CYS A 305 17.94 -26.30 -8.37
CA CYS A 305 17.23 -25.03 -8.34
C CYS A 305 16.82 -24.57 -9.75
N ASP A 306 15.62 -24.01 -9.85
CA ASP A 306 15.21 -23.23 -11.02
C ASP A 306 16.09 -21.98 -11.14
N TYR A 307 16.75 -21.77 -12.27
CA TYR A 307 17.56 -20.57 -12.49
C TYR A 307 16.85 -19.58 -13.43
N ARG A 308 16.76 -18.30 -13.03
CA ARG A 308 16.15 -17.23 -13.82
C ARG A 308 16.97 -15.95 -13.74
N ILE A 309 17.04 -15.25 -14.86
CA ILE A 309 17.60 -13.90 -14.93
C ILE A 309 16.58 -12.97 -15.56
N PHE A 310 16.34 -11.84 -14.91
CA PHE A 310 15.36 -10.84 -15.33
C PHE A 310 16.08 -9.62 -15.90
N ASN A 311 15.50 -9.07 -16.97
CA ASN A 311 15.84 -7.74 -17.48
C ASN A 311 14.87 -6.68 -16.92
N HIS A 312 15.06 -5.42 -17.32
CA HIS A 312 14.24 -4.30 -16.87
C HIS A 312 12.75 -4.46 -17.16
N GLU A 313 12.38 -4.86 -18.38
CA GLU A 313 10.99 -5.06 -18.80
C GLU A 313 10.32 -6.19 -18.00
N GLN A 314 11.00 -7.32 -17.86
CA GLN A 314 10.50 -8.47 -17.09
C GLN A 314 10.36 -8.13 -15.60
N ALA A 315 11.24 -7.31 -15.05
CA ALA A 315 11.15 -6.82 -13.68
C ALA A 315 9.95 -5.89 -13.48
N PHE A 316 9.72 -4.96 -14.41
CA PHE A 316 8.54 -4.09 -14.41
C PHE A 316 7.24 -4.92 -14.46
N ASP A 317 7.12 -5.85 -15.41
CA ASP A 317 5.96 -6.72 -15.55
C ASP A 317 5.72 -7.60 -14.33
N PHE A 318 6.81 -8.05 -13.70
CA PHE A 318 6.72 -8.80 -12.46
C PHE A 318 6.16 -7.93 -11.32
N ILE A 319 6.68 -6.71 -11.14
CA ILE A 319 6.21 -5.80 -10.09
C ILE A 319 4.75 -5.42 -10.32
N ASN A 320 4.38 -5.06 -11.55
CA ASN A 320 3.01 -4.70 -11.91
C ASN A 320 2.01 -5.83 -11.57
N ARG A 321 2.35 -7.08 -11.91
CA ARG A 321 1.48 -8.23 -11.64
C ARG A 321 1.34 -8.58 -10.16
N ASN A 322 2.38 -8.37 -9.35
CA ASN A 322 2.37 -8.82 -7.94
C ASN A 322 2.01 -7.69 -6.95
N TYR A 323 2.28 -6.43 -7.29
CA TYR A 323 2.13 -5.28 -6.39
C TYR A 323 1.17 -4.23 -6.93
N GLY A 324 1.09 -4.06 -8.26
CA GLY A 324 0.19 -3.12 -8.91
C GLY A 324 0.91 -2.07 -9.74
N GLU A 325 0.12 -1.28 -10.47
CA GLU A 325 0.60 -0.27 -11.41
C GLU A 325 1.34 0.87 -10.70
N LYS A 326 0.91 1.25 -9.49
CA LYS A 326 1.56 2.31 -8.69
C LYS A 326 3.02 1.96 -8.41
N GLU A 327 3.27 0.78 -7.86
CA GLU A 327 4.60 0.29 -7.49
C GLU A 327 5.47 0.05 -8.73
N ALA A 328 4.88 -0.43 -9.83
CA ALA A 328 5.57 -0.58 -11.10
C ALA A 328 6.03 0.78 -11.66
N ASN A 329 5.19 1.81 -11.55
CA ASN A 329 5.55 3.17 -11.95
C ASN A 329 6.63 3.78 -11.03
N LEU A 330 6.64 3.46 -9.74
CA LEU A 330 7.73 3.86 -8.84
C LEU A 330 9.05 3.19 -9.23
N PHE A 331 9.03 1.92 -9.63
CA PHE A 331 10.23 1.24 -10.16
C PHE A 331 10.81 1.95 -11.40
N LEU A 332 9.95 2.48 -12.30
CA LEU A 332 10.40 3.24 -13.47
C LEU A 332 11.11 4.56 -13.10
N LYS A 333 10.87 5.11 -11.90
CA LYS A 333 11.61 6.30 -11.43
C LYS A 333 13.09 6.00 -11.14
N ALA A 334 13.47 4.74 -10.94
CA ALA A 334 14.84 4.35 -10.66
C ALA A 334 15.71 4.43 -11.93
N LYS A 335 16.52 5.50 -12.05
CA LYS A 335 17.33 5.76 -13.25
C LYS A 335 18.62 4.94 -13.35
N LEU A 336 19.11 4.40 -12.23
CA LEU A 336 20.35 3.64 -12.18
C LEU A 336 20.06 2.13 -12.17
N PRO A 337 20.71 1.31 -13.01
CA PRO A 337 20.52 -0.14 -12.99
C PRO A 337 20.75 -0.80 -11.62
N ALA A 338 21.65 -0.24 -10.81
CA ALA A 338 21.86 -0.70 -9.43
C ALA A 338 20.64 -0.47 -8.54
N MET A 339 19.96 0.67 -8.67
CA MET A 339 18.71 0.95 -7.94
C MET A 339 17.58 0.03 -8.41
N GLN A 340 17.49 -0.20 -9.72
CA GLN A 340 16.49 -1.12 -10.28
C GLN A 340 16.69 -2.55 -9.73
N SER A 341 17.94 -3.01 -9.69
CA SER A 341 18.33 -4.28 -9.06
C SER A 341 17.99 -4.33 -7.57
N ASP A 342 18.20 -3.25 -6.83
CA ASP A 342 17.84 -3.12 -5.41
C ASP A 342 16.34 -3.24 -5.17
N ILE A 343 15.52 -2.62 -6.02
CA ILE A 343 14.06 -2.72 -5.92
C ILE A 343 13.60 -4.13 -6.30
N PHE A 344 14.09 -4.64 -7.44
CA PHE A 344 13.63 -5.91 -7.99
C PHE A 344 13.95 -7.10 -7.08
N ARG A 345 15.14 -7.13 -6.44
CA ARG A 345 15.48 -8.23 -5.53
C ARG A 345 14.53 -8.34 -4.34
N VAL A 346 14.13 -7.20 -3.77
CA VAL A 346 13.18 -7.16 -2.67
C VAL A 346 11.80 -7.57 -3.17
N ALA A 347 11.35 -7.01 -4.30
CA ALA A 347 10.09 -7.37 -4.94
C ALA A 347 9.98 -8.87 -5.20
N TYR A 348 11.01 -9.48 -5.78
CA TYR A 348 10.99 -10.89 -6.12
C TYR A 348 10.97 -11.78 -4.87
N CYS A 349 11.92 -11.57 -3.96
CA CYS A 349 12.03 -12.39 -2.76
C CYS A 349 10.80 -12.24 -1.87
N LEU A 350 10.20 -11.04 -1.76
CA LEU A 350 8.97 -10.85 -1.00
C LEU A 350 7.77 -11.56 -1.64
N ALA A 351 7.59 -11.48 -2.96
CA ALA A 351 6.43 -12.07 -3.64
C ALA A 351 6.52 -13.60 -3.80
N LYS A 352 7.72 -14.13 -4.05
CA LYS A 352 7.91 -15.53 -4.46
C LYS A 352 8.89 -16.30 -3.58
N GLY A 353 9.64 -15.65 -2.70
CA GLY A 353 10.75 -16.27 -2.00
C GLY A 353 11.87 -16.69 -2.95
N GLY A 354 12.73 -17.58 -2.46
CA GLY A 354 13.90 -18.09 -3.17
C GLY A 354 15.15 -17.27 -2.90
N MET A 355 16.17 -17.47 -3.74
CA MET A 355 17.46 -16.82 -3.64
C MET A 355 17.62 -15.74 -4.71
N TYR A 356 17.80 -14.50 -4.28
CA TYR A 356 18.38 -13.46 -5.12
C TYR A 356 19.89 -13.38 -4.90
N ILE A 357 20.66 -13.27 -5.99
CA ILE A 357 22.11 -13.04 -5.91
C ILE A 357 22.63 -12.19 -7.08
N ASP A 358 23.45 -11.18 -6.80
CA ASP A 358 24.00 -10.28 -7.81
C ASP A 358 24.71 -11.05 -8.94
N ALA A 359 24.49 -10.64 -10.19
CA ALA A 359 25.04 -11.29 -11.38
C ALA A 359 26.58 -11.26 -11.47
N ALA A 360 27.22 -10.31 -10.76
CA ALA A 360 28.67 -10.16 -10.65
C ALA A 360 29.28 -11.04 -9.53
N THR A 361 28.79 -12.27 -9.39
CA THR A 361 29.26 -13.24 -8.39
C THR A 361 29.53 -14.59 -9.01
N GLU A 362 30.54 -15.28 -8.51
CA GLU A 362 30.91 -16.62 -8.92
C GLU A 362 30.46 -17.64 -7.87
N CYS A 363 29.63 -18.61 -8.26
CA CYS A 363 29.27 -19.73 -7.40
C CYS A 363 30.43 -20.73 -7.34
N LYS A 364 30.78 -21.22 -6.15
CA LYS A 364 31.85 -22.21 -5.91
C LYS A 364 31.32 -23.61 -5.62
N LYS A 365 30.19 -23.73 -4.92
CA LYS A 365 29.50 -24.99 -4.62
C LYS A 365 27.99 -24.78 -4.49
N THR A 366 27.21 -25.86 -4.46
CA THR A 366 25.77 -25.81 -4.17
C THR A 366 25.50 -25.10 -2.83
N LEU A 367 24.38 -24.39 -2.77
CA LEU A 367 23.88 -23.69 -1.58
C LEU A 367 22.64 -24.37 -0.99
N ILE A 368 22.33 -25.60 -1.40
CA ILE A 368 21.08 -26.28 -1.05
C ILE A 368 20.86 -26.42 0.47
N ASP A 369 21.93 -26.52 1.23
CA ASP A 369 21.93 -26.55 2.69
C ASP A 369 21.40 -25.26 3.32
N LEU A 370 21.59 -24.11 2.66
CA LEU A 370 21.08 -22.83 3.14
C LEU A 370 19.56 -22.68 2.92
N PHE A 371 18.96 -23.45 2.01
CA PHE A 371 17.51 -23.45 1.79
C PHE A 371 16.74 -24.16 2.92
N GLU A 372 17.46 -24.80 3.85
CA GLU A 372 16.89 -25.59 4.93
C GLU A 372 16.98 -24.82 6.27
N ASN A 373 15.92 -24.91 7.08
CA ASN A 373 15.85 -24.44 8.48
C ASN A 373 15.84 -22.92 8.74
N ASN A 374 15.87 -22.06 7.71
CA ASN A 374 15.82 -20.60 7.88
C ASN A 374 14.72 -19.99 6.99
N THR A 375 14.20 -18.83 7.38
CA THR A 375 13.16 -18.10 6.62
C THR A 375 13.70 -16.86 5.94
N LEU A 376 14.81 -16.30 6.44
CA LEU A 376 15.60 -15.28 5.76
C LEU A 376 17.09 -15.51 6.05
N THR A 377 17.91 -15.51 5.00
CA THR A 377 19.37 -15.51 5.09
C THR A 377 19.94 -14.34 4.28
N LEU A 378 20.82 -13.58 4.92
CA LEU A 378 21.53 -12.43 4.37
C LEU A 378 23.04 -12.61 4.53
N MET A 379 23.85 -11.72 3.94
CA MET A 379 25.31 -11.72 4.10
C MET A 379 25.81 -10.42 4.73
N ARG A 380 26.67 -10.51 5.75
CA ARG A 380 27.40 -9.37 6.32
C ARG A 380 28.81 -9.29 5.75
N LYS A 381 29.20 -8.11 5.26
CA LYS A 381 30.56 -7.86 4.76
C LYS A 381 31.56 -7.67 5.89
N TRP A 382 32.84 -7.82 5.57
CA TRP A 382 33.97 -7.62 6.49
C TRP A 382 33.97 -6.29 7.26
N HIS A 383 33.30 -5.25 6.73
CA HIS A 383 33.16 -3.94 7.38
C HIS A 383 31.91 -3.84 8.28
N GLY A 384 31.26 -4.96 8.60
CA GLY A 384 30.12 -5.05 9.51
C GLY A 384 28.75 -4.78 8.89
N GLY A 385 28.69 -4.28 7.66
CA GLY A 385 27.42 -3.95 6.98
C GLY A 385 26.80 -5.15 6.28
N ILE A 386 25.47 -5.30 6.39
CA ILE A 386 24.69 -6.24 5.58
C ILE A 386 24.72 -5.79 4.12
N TRP A 387 25.01 -6.74 3.23
CA TRP A 387 24.98 -6.54 1.79
C TRP A 387 23.69 -7.13 1.22
N ASN A 388 22.92 -6.28 0.54
CA ASN A 388 21.64 -6.67 -0.06
C ASN A 388 21.79 -7.48 -1.36
N GLY A 389 23.02 -7.73 -1.86
CA GLY A 389 23.26 -8.49 -3.09
C GLY A 389 23.13 -10.00 -2.94
N PHE A 390 22.84 -10.49 -1.72
CA PHE A 390 22.46 -11.86 -1.43
C PHE A 390 21.23 -11.84 -0.50
N ILE A 391 20.13 -12.43 -0.96
CA ILE A 391 18.90 -12.59 -0.18
C ILE A 391 18.38 -13.99 -0.43
N LEU A 392 18.23 -14.80 0.60
CA LEU A 392 17.57 -16.08 0.52
C LEU A 392 16.37 -16.03 1.47
N ALA A 393 15.14 -16.09 0.96
CA ALA A 393 13.97 -15.84 1.78
C ALA A 393 12.78 -16.74 1.46
N SER A 394 11.99 -17.06 2.47
CA SER A 394 10.61 -17.53 2.27
C SER A 394 9.79 -16.40 1.63
N PRO A 395 8.74 -16.73 0.85
CA PRO A 395 7.79 -15.70 0.42
C PRO A 395 7.18 -14.99 1.64
N SER A 396 6.68 -13.77 1.43
CA SER A 396 6.01 -12.93 2.44
C SER A 396 6.83 -12.59 3.69
N HIS A 397 8.17 -12.72 3.68
CA HIS A 397 8.97 -12.50 4.89
C HIS A 397 8.75 -11.09 5.49
N PRO A 398 8.41 -10.94 6.79
CA PRO A 398 8.02 -9.65 7.37
C PRO A 398 9.08 -8.55 7.21
N VAL A 399 10.34 -8.89 7.42
CA VAL A 399 11.47 -7.96 7.24
C VAL A 399 11.53 -7.44 5.81
N LEU A 400 11.34 -8.30 4.81
CA LEU A 400 11.30 -7.87 3.41
C LEU A 400 10.07 -7.01 3.10
N SER A 401 8.95 -7.24 3.79
CA SER A 401 7.74 -6.40 3.66
C SER A 401 7.95 -4.98 4.18
N LEU A 402 8.75 -4.81 5.25
CA LEU A 402 9.12 -3.50 5.77
C LEU A 402 10.08 -2.80 4.83
N ILE A 403 11.14 -3.49 4.39
CA ILE A 403 12.11 -2.96 3.43
C ILE A 403 11.38 -2.55 2.15
N TRP A 404 10.45 -3.36 1.65
CA TRP A 404 9.63 -3.02 0.49
C TRP A 404 8.82 -1.73 0.72
N SER A 405 8.14 -1.63 1.87
CA SER A 405 7.37 -0.43 2.23
C SER A 405 8.25 0.82 2.29
N ASP A 406 9.43 0.72 2.90
CA ASP A 406 10.40 1.82 2.98
C ASP A 406 10.87 2.25 1.59
N ILE A 407 11.19 1.30 0.71
CA ILE A 407 11.59 1.59 -0.68
C ILE A 407 10.47 2.35 -1.41
N MET A 408 9.23 1.88 -1.32
CA MET A 408 8.10 2.53 -2.00
C MET A 408 7.87 3.95 -1.46
N ASN A 409 7.89 4.13 -0.14
CA ASN A 409 7.74 5.45 0.49
C ASN A 409 8.85 6.41 0.08
N ASN A 410 10.11 5.95 0.05
CA ASN A 410 11.26 6.76 -0.37
C ASN A 410 11.13 7.22 -1.83
N LEU A 411 10.67 6.34 -2.74
CA LEU A 411 10.46 6.65 -4.15
C LEU A 411 9.26 7.57 -4.38
N GLU A 412 8.23 7.48 -3.54
CA GLU A 412 7.03 8.31 -3.61
C GLU A 412 7.33 9.75 -3.17
N LEU A 413 8.06 9.92 -2.07
CA LEU A 413 8.40 11.23 -1.49
C LEU A 413 9.57 11.96 -2.18
N GLU A 414 10.26 11.30 -3.12
CA GLU A 414 11.52 11.79 -3.73
C GLU A 414 12.59 12.14 -2.68
N SER A 415 12.53 11.48 -1.52
CA SER A 415 13.37 11.75 -0.35
C SER A 415 14.81 11.27 -0.54
N GLY A 416 15.72 12.18 -0.86
CA GLY A 416 17.16 12.01 -0.59
C GLY A 416 18.06 11.68 -1.80
N ASN A 417 19.27 12.24 -1.77
CA ASN A 417 20.26 12.14 -2.86
C ASN A 417 21.16 10.87 -2.78
N ASN A 418 20.85 9.87 -1.94
CA ASN A 418 21.74 8.73 -1.71
C ASN A 418 21.04 7.36 -1.88
N VAL A 419 21.44 6.64 -2.93
CA VAL A 419 20.97 5.29 -3.29
C VAL A 419 21.07 4.29 -2.13
N TRP A 420 22.12 4.41 -1.29
CA TRP A 420 22.38 3.52 -0.17
C TRP A 420 21.21 3.43 0.82
N ASN A 421 20.56 4.57 1.10
CA ASN A 421 19.42 4.66 2.02
C ASN A 421 18.07 4.63 1.30
N LEU A 422 18.05 4.90 -0.01
CA LEU A 422 16.82 4.96 -0.80
C LEU A 422 16.29 3.56 -1.15
N THR A 423 17.17 2.70 -1.68
CA THR A 423 16.85 1.35 -2.17
C THR A 423 17.83 0.29 -1.68
N GLY A 424 19.02 0.73 -1.27
CA GLY A 424 20.18 -0.13 -1.11
C GLY A 424 20.39 -0.73 0.28
N PRO A 425 21.63 -1.14 0.59
CA PRO A 425 21.99 -1.82 1.83
C PRO A 425 21.62 -1.08 3.12
N GLY A 426 21.49 0.25 3.12
CA GLY A 426 21.15 1.03 4.31
C GLY A 426 19.84 0.57 4.96
N LEU A 427 18.82 0.24 4.16
CA LEU A 427 17.53 -0.28 4.63
C LEU A 427 17.66 -1.68 5.24
N PHE A 428 18.53 -2.53 4.68
CA PHE A 428 18.80 -3.85 5.25
C PHE A 428 19.55 -3.74 6.58
N ASN A 429 20.49 -2.81 6.69
CA ASN A 429 21.22 -2.60 7.94
C ASN A 429 20.29 -2.09 9.04
N SER A 430 19.37 -1.16 8.73
CA SER A 430 18.44 -0.63 9.74
C SER A 430 17.35 -1.63 10.15
N ARG A 431 16.85 -2.46 9.23
CA ARG A 431 15.71 -3.36 9.50
C ARG A 431 16.10 -4.76 9.95
N CYS A 432 17.35 -5.18 9.78
CA CYS A 432 17.79 -6.55 10.08
C CYS A 432 18.70 -6.69 11.30
N GLU A 433 19.09 -5.59 11.98
CA GLU A 433 20.07 -5.65 13.08
C GLU A 433 19.60 -6.48 14.28
N ASN A 434 18.28 -6.64 14.48
CA ASN A 434 17.67 -7.44 15.55
C ASN A 434 16.46 -8.27 15.10
N ALA A 435 16.32 -8.58 13.81
CA ALA A 435 15.16 -9.30 13.30
C ALA A 435 15.17 -10.76 13.77
N ALA A 436 14.06 -11.22 14.36
CA ALA A 436 13.86 -12.64 14.64
C ALA A 436 13.87 -13.46 13.33
N ASP A 437 14.22 -14.74 13.43
CA ASP A 437 14.21 -15.71 12.31
C ASP A 437 15.05 -15.30 11.07
N THR A 438 16.08 -14.49 11.27
CA THR A 438 17.03 -14.08 10.23
C THR A 438 18.43 -14.63 10.51
N LEU A 439 18.96 -15.42 9.57
CA LEU A 439 20.36 -15.85 9.58
C LEU A 439 21.22 -14.81 8.84
N VAL A 440 22.28 -14.32 9.47
CA VAL A 440 23.27 -13.46 8.81
C VAL A 440 24.57 -14.22 8.66
N LEU A 441 24.92 -14.58 7.41
CA LEU A 441 26.18 -15.22 7.09
C LEU A 441 27.29 -14.17 7.04
N GLU A 442 28.29 -14.32 7.90
CA GLU A 442 29.52 -13.55 7.80
C GLU A 442 30.23 -13.86 6.47
N GLN A 443 30.81 -12.83 5.83
CA GLN A 443 31.41 -12.96 4.50
C GLN A 443 32.45 -14.08 4.42
N GLU A 444 33.21 -14.31 5.49
CA GLU A 444 34.17 -15.41 5.58
C GLU A 444 33.49 -16.78 5.35
N ASN A 445 32.32 -16.98 5.94
CA ASN A 445 31.51 -18.19 5.75
C ASN A 445 30.86 -18.24 4.37
N ALA A 446 30.34 -17.11 3.89
CA ALA A 446 29.76 -17.01 2.55
C ALA A 446 30.79 -17.29 1.44
N THR A 447 32.08 -16.99 1.67
CA THR A 447 33.14 -17.24 0.68
C THR A 447 33.38 -18.73 0.39
N ASN A 448 32.87 -19.63 1.23
CA ASN A 448 32.83 -21.07 0.95
C ASN A 448 31.85 -21.43 -0.15
N TYR A 449 30.81 -20.61 -0.37
CA TYR A 449 29.74 -20.84 -1.34
C TYR A 449 29.94 -20.04 -2.62
N PHE A 450 30.36 -18.78 -2.53
CA PHE A 450 30.52 -17.89 -3.69
C PHE A 450 31.56 -16.80 -3.47
N SER A 451 31.99 -16.14 -4.55
CA SER A 451 32.89 -14.99 -4.52
C SER A 451 32.27 -13.76 -5.18
N LEU A 452 32.52 -12.59 -4.60
CA LEU A 452 32.24 -11.30 -5.22
C LEU A 452 33.29 -11.01 -6.29
N VAL A 453 32.89 -10.69 -7.52
CA VAL A 453 33.82 -10.40 -8.62
C VAL A 453 33.85 -8.90 -8.90
N ASN A 454 34.90 -8.25 -8.42
CA ASN A 454 35.05 -6.79 -8.50
C ASN A 454 35.75 -6.33 -9.80
N ASP A 455 36.62 -7.17 -10.38
CA ASP A 455 37.45 -6.85 -11.54
C ASP A 455 36.81 -7.31 -12.87
N LEU A 456 35.79 -6.57 -13.32
CA LEU A 456 35.08 -6.87 -14.57
C LEU A 456 35.56 -5.95 -15.71
N LYS A 457 35.95 -6.51 -16.87
CA LYS A 457 36.49 -5.73 -17.99
C LYS A 457 35.45 -4.79 -18.60
N HIS A 458 34.17 -5.17 -18.58
CA HIS A 458 33.10 -4.31 -19.08
C HIS A 458 32.89 -3.06 -18.21
N LYS A 459 33.12 -3.12 -16.88
CA LYS A 459 33.13 -1.94 -16.00
C LYS A 459 34.27 -0.98 -16.36
N LYS A 460 35.43 -1.49 -16.80
CA LYS A 460 36.58 -0.69 -17.25
C LYS A 460 36.31 0.05 -18.58
N LYS A 461 35.51 -0.52 -19.50
CA LYS A 461 35.10 0.13 -20.77
C LYS A 461 34.18 1.34 -20.56
N ILE A 462 33.24 1.27 -19.61
CA ILE A 462 32.27 2.35 -19.32
C ILE A 462 32.98 3.57 -18.72
N ILE A 463 33.99 3.36 -17.86
CA ILE A 463 34.79 4.45 -17.26
C ILE A 463 35.63 5.18 -18.33
N GLY A 464 36.16 4.46 -19.32
CA GLY A 464 36.92 5.04 -20.43
C GLY A 464 36.09 5.91 -21.40
N GLN A 465 34.79 5.63 -21.54
CA GLN A 465 33.88 6.45 -22.38
C GLN A 465 33.32 7.67 -21.64
N LYS A 466 33.11 7.60 -20.32
CA LYS A 466 32.61 8.74 -19.52
C LYS A 466 33.66 9.81 -19.23
N CYS A 467 34.96 9.52 -19.30
CA CYS A 467 36.03 10.54 -19.10
C CYS A 467 36.12 11.62 -20.19
N LYS A 468 35.30 11.61 -21.25
CA LYS A 468 35.30 12.66 -22.29
C LYS A 468 34.12 13.63 -22.22
N LYS A 469 33.13 13.44 -21.33
CA LYS A 469 32.03 14.39 -21.17
C LYS A 469 31.65 14.51 -19.70
N THR A 470 31.51 15.74 -19.24
CA THR A 470 31.04 16.22 -17.92
C THR A 470 32.01 16.06 -16.73
N THR A 471 32.69 17.18 -16.45
CA THR A 471 33.15 17.59 -15.11
C THR A 471 31.97 17.68 -14.14
N GLY A 472 32.08 17.05 -12.96
CA GLY A 472 31.25 17.39 -11.81
C GLY A 472 30.30 16.31 -11.27
N TYR A 473 30.69 15.04 -11.20
CA TYR A 473 30.11 14.10 -10.24
C TYR A 473 31.23 13.19 -9.71
N SER A 474 31.39 13.10 -8.39
CA SER A 474 32.42 12.29 -7.77
C SER A 474 32.18 10.80 -8.09
N LEU A 475 33.14 10.22 -8.81
CA LEU A 475 33.28 8.78 -8.99
C LEU A 475 33.60 8.13 -7.63
N LEU A 476 32.59 7.58 -6.95
CA LEU A 476 32.82 6.63 -5.85
C LEU A 476 31.84 5.44 -5.85
N TYR A 477 31.14 5.17 -6.96
CA TYR A 477 30.01 4.24 -6.98
C TYR A 477 30.17 3.02 -7.89
N LEU A 478 31.35 2.41 -7.90
CA LEU A 478 31.55 1.13 -8.60
C LEU A 478 32.26 0.06 -7.78
N VAL A 479 32.61 0.35 -6.52
CA VAL A 479 33.29 -0.56 -5.60
C VAL A 479 32.74 -0.37 -4.19
N MET A 480 31.52 -0.84 -3.92
CA MET A 480 31.09 -1.22 -2.58
C MET A 480 30.08 -2.36 -2.66
#